data_AF-A0A1I4MGA7-F1
#
_entry.id   AF-A0A1I4MGA7-F1
#
_cell.length_a   1.000
_cell.length_b   1.000
_cell.length_c   1.000
_cell.angle_alpha   90.00
_cell.angle_beta   90.00
_cell.angle_gamma   90.00
#
_symmetry.space_group_name_H-M   'P 1'
#
loop_
_entity.id
_entity.type
_entity.pdbx_description
1 polymer ?
#
loop_
_entity_poly.entity_id
_entity_poly.type
_entity_poly.pdbx_seq_one_letter_code
_entity_poly.pdbx_strand_id
1 'polypeptide(L)'
;MPPEQITIVQKSFQKVFLQKAEIANAFYEHLFASMPSARGMFQNDMQQQKEMFATMLVMTVRLLNRQDELAEVAKRLVLVHGRFGVTKDQFLLAGDAVVRALRDVLAEEFTPEVDAAWQQATQELVSRVAVMLPD
;
A
#
# COMPACT_ATOMS: atom_id res chain seq x y z
N MET A 1 -2.42 13.92 7.40
CA MET A 1 -3.40 14.19 6.32
C MET A 1 -4.61 15.01 6.84
N PRO A 2 -5.20 15.92 6.05
CA PRO A 2 -6.45 16.61 6.42
C PRO A 2 -7.68 15.68 6.54
N PRO A 3 -8.66 15.95 7.44
CA PRO A 3 -9.84 15.10 7.62
C PRO A 3 -10.69 14.86 6.36
N GLU A 4 -10.74 15.84 5.46
CA GLU A 4 -11.47 15.75 4.20
C GLU A 4 -10.91 14.67 3.26
N GLN A 5 -9.58 14.56 3.17
CA GLN A 5 -8.93 13.54 2.35
C GLN A 5 -9.05 12.15 2.97
N ILE A 6 -8.98 12.04 4.30
CA ILE A 6 -9.26 10.78 5.01
C ILE A 6 -10.66 10.31 4.65
N THR A 7 -11.63 11.22 4.63
CA THR A 7 -13.01 10.92 4.24
C THR A 7 -13.12 10.46 2.78
N ILE A 8 -12.39 11.07 1.84
CA ILE A 8 -12.35 10.64 0.42
C ILE A 8 -11.80 9.22 0.31
N VAL A 9 -10.67 8.93 0.98
CA VAL A 9 -10.08 7.58 0.97
C VAL A 9 -11.05 6.57 1.58
N GLN A 10 -11.62 6.85 2.75
CA GLN A 10 -12.54 5.92 3.43
C GLN A 10 -13.86 5.70 2.67
N LYS A 11 -14.38 6.72 1.96
CA LYS A 11 -15.58 6.56 1.12
C LYS A 11 -15.29 5.75 -0.14
N SER A 12 -14.19 6.05 -0.85
CA SER A 12 -13.77 5.28 -2.03
C SER A 12 -13.37 3.84 -1.66
N PHE A 13 -12.98 3.61 -0.40
CA PHE A 13 -12.52 2.31 0.09
C PHE A 13 -13.57 1.20 0.04
N GLN A 14 -14.88 1.50 0.07
CA GLN A 14 -15.89 0.45 -0.05
C GLN A 14 -15.72 -0.36 -1.35
N LYS A 15 -15.37 0.30 -2.44
CA LYS A 15 -15.11 -0.36 -3.74
C LYS A 15 -13.75 -1.04 -3.78
N VAL A 16 -12.73 -0.43 -3.17
CA VAL A 16 -11.42 -1.07 -2.95
C VAL A 16 -11.58 -2.39 -2.19
N PHE A 17 -12.44 -2.42 -1.18
CA PHE A 17 -12.70 -3.64 -0.41
C PHE A 17 -13.35 -4.76 -1.23
N LEU A 18 -14.31 -4.40 -2.10
CA LEU A 18 -14.96 -5.35 -3.00
C LEU A 18 -13.97 -5.92 -4.03
N GLN A 19 -13.04 -5.09 -4.52
CA GLN A 19 -12.08 -5.45 -5.56
C GLN A 19 -10.68 -5.78 -5.01
N LYS A 20 -10.55 -6.02 -3.69
CA LYS A 20 -9.25 -6.19 -3.02
C LYS A 20 -8.34 -7.26 -3.62
N ALA A 21 -8.91 -8.32 -4.18
CA ALA A 21 -8.16 -9.39 -4.82
C ALA A 21 -7.56 -8.93 -6.16
N GLU A 22 -8.31 -8.17 -6.95
CA GLU A 22 -7.83 -7.58 -8.20
C GLU A 22 -6.77 -6.51 -7.93
N ILE A 23 -6.96 -5.69 -6.90
CA ILE A 23 -5.95 -4.70 -6.48
C ILE A 23 -4.67 -5.39 -6.01
N ALA A 24 -4.77 -6.51 -5.29
CA ALA A 24 -3.60 -7.30 -4.91
C ALA A 24 -2.86 -7.87 -6.15
N ASN A 25 -3.60 -8.33 -7.16
CA ASN A 25 -3.00 -8.80 -8.42
C ASN A 25 -2.25 -7.66 -9.12
N ALA A 26 -2.93 -6.54 -9.37
CA ALA A 26 -2.35 -5.37 -10.03
C ALA A 26 -1.15 -4.82 -9.25
N PHE A 27 -1.20 -4.83 -7.91
CA PHE A 27 -0.08 -4.43 -7.07
C PHE A 27 1.17 -5.27 -7.35
N TYR A 28 1.06 -6.60 -7.35
CA TYR A 28 2.22 -7.45 -7.62
C TYR A 28 2.71 -7.35 -9.07
N GLU A 29 1.82 -7.11 -10.03
CA GLU A 29 2.21 -6.83 -11.41
C GLU A 29 3.07 -5.55 -11.50
N HIS A 30 2.62 -4.44 -10.92
CA HIS A 30 3.36 -3.17 -10.88
C HIS A 30 4.65 -3.26 -10.07
N LEU A 31 4.61 -3.95 -8.93
CA LEU A 31 5.77 -4.17 -8.08
C LEU A 31 6.86 -4.91 -8.86
N PHE A 32 6.50 -6.02 -9.51
CA PHE A 32 7.47 -6.83 -10.23
C PHE A 32 7.90 -6.24 -11.57
N ALA A 33 7.08 -5.37 -12.18
CA ALA A 33 7.52 -4.58 -13.33
C ALA A 33 8.59 -3.54 -12.91
N SER A 34 8.43 -2.93 -11.74
CA SER A 34 9.34 -1.90 -11.22
C SER A 34 10.58 -2.50 -10.54
N MET A 35 10.44 -3.70 -9.96
CA MET A 35 11.49 -4.42 -9.25
C MET A 35 11.44 -5.92 -9.59
N PRO A 36 11.95 -6.32 -10.78
CA PRO A 36 11.88 -7.71 -11.24
C PRO A 36 12.56 -8.71 -10.29
N SER A 37 13.62 -8.28 -9.60
CA SER A 37 14.36 -9.07 -8.61
C SER A 37 13.49 -9.48 -7.42
N ALA A 38 12.47 -8.70 -7.06
CA ALA A 38 11.59 -9.01 -5.94
C ALA A 38 10.77 -10.28 -6.15
N ARG A 39 10.55 -10.72 -7.41
CA ARG A 39 9.82 -11.99 -7.69
C ARG A 39 10.41 -13.19 -6.96
N GLY A 40 11.73 -13.22 -6.80
CA GLY A 40 12.43 -14.30 -6.10
C GLY A 40 12.07 -14.40 -4.61
N MET A 41 11.52 -13.33 -4.02
CA MET A 41 11.14 -13.29 -2.60
C MET A 41 9.75 -13.89 -2.34
N PHE A 42 8.94 -14.14 -3.38
CA PHE A 42 7.53 -14.56 -3.25
C PHE A 42 7.24 -15.94 -3.87
N GLN A 43 8.23 -16.84 -3.93
CA GLN A 43 8.15 -18.09 -4.71
C GLN A 43 7.18 -19.17 -4.18
N ASN A 44 6.77 -19.11 -2.91
CA ASN A 44 6.09 -20.24 -2.27
C ASN A 44 4.57 -20.12 -2.21
N ASP A 45 4.02 -18.94 -1.90
CA ASP A 45 2.58 -18.80 -1.69
C ASP A 45 2.08 -17.38 -2.06
N MET A 46 1.97 -17.12 -3.37
CA MET A 46 1.45 -15.84 -3.87
C MET A 46 0.00 -15.58 -3.46
N GLN A 47 -0.79 -16.62 -3.19
CA GLN A 47 -2.19 -16.45 -2.79
C GLN A 47 -2.25 -15.89 -1.37
N GLN A 48 -1.54 -16.50 -0.42
CA GLN A 48 -1.42 -15.99 0.93
C GLN A 48 -0.85 -14.56 0.96
N GLN A 49 0.15 -14.27 0.12
CA GLN A 49 0.76 -12.95 0.05
C GLN A 49 -0.24 -11.88 -0.42
N LYS A 50 -1.08 -12.19 -1.43
CA LYS A 50 -2.17 -11.31 -1.88
C LYS A 50 -3.22 -11.07 -0.79
N GLU A 51 -3.57 -12.09 -0.02
CA GLU A 51 -4.51 -11.96 1.10
C GLU A 51 -3.94 -11.11 2.25
N MET A 52 -2.66 -11.29 2.57
CA MET A 52 -1.95 -10.46 3.54
C MET A 52 -1.90 -9.00 3.10
N PHE A 53 -1.57 -8.75 1.83
CA PHE A 53 -1.58 -7.41 1.25
C PHE A 53 -2.97 -6.77 1.33
N ALA A 54 -4.01 -7.48 0.89
CA ALA A 54 -5.38 -6.97 0.94
C ALA A 54 -5.80 -6.63 2.38
N THR A 55 -5.44 -7.47 3.34
CA THR A 55 -5.70 -7.24 4.77
C THR A 55 -4.98 -5.99 5.27
N MET A 56 -3.70 -5.82 4.91
CA MET A 56 -2.91 -4.64 5.28
C MET A 56 -3.48 -3.36 4.68
N LEU A 57 -3.89 -3.38 3.41
CA LEU A 57 -4.54 -2.23 2.77
C LEU A 57 -5.82 -1.81 3.51
N VAL A 58 -6.65 -2.80 3.87
CA VAL A 58 -7.88 -2.56 4.64
C VAL A 58 -7.58 -1.92 6.00
N MET A 59 -6.61 -2.48 6.71
CA MET A 59 -6.24 -2.00 8.03
C MET A 59 -5.68 -0.57 7.97
N THR A 60 -4.79 -0.28 7.02
CA THR A 60 -4.24 1.06 6.83
C THR A 60 -5.32 2.10 6.64
N VAL A 61 -6.29 1.85 5.75
CA VAL A 61 -7.37 2.80 5.45
C VAL A 61 -8.26 3.07 6.68
N ARG A 62 -8.54 2.03 7.47
CA ARG A 62 -9.32 2.17 8.71
C ARG A 62 -8.60 2.99 9.78
N LEU A 63 -7.28 3.01 9.75
CA LEU A 63 -6.43 3.64 10.77
C LEU A 63 -5.91 5.03 10.38
N LEU A 64 -6.28 5.58 9.21
CA LEU A 64 -5.79 6.89 8.75
C LEU A 64 -6.06 8.05 9.72
N ASN A 65 -7.13 7.96 10.52
CA ASN A 65 -7.46 8.93 11.57
C ASN A 65 -6.93 8.54 12.97
N ARG A 66 -6.22 7.41 13.11
CA ARG A 66 -5.70 6.87 14.38
C ARG A 66 -4.17 6.83 14.33
N GLN A 67 -3.57 8.00 14.53
CA GLN A 67 -2.15 8.25 14.29
C GLN A 67 -1.20 7.32 15.07
N ASP A 68 -1.50 7.03 16.33
CA ASP A 68 -0.71 6.12 17.16
C ASP A 68 -0.77 4.68 16.64
N GLU A 69 -1.95 4.21 16.23
CA GLU A 69 -2.11 2.87 15.66
C GLU A 69 -1.46 2.75 14.28
N LEU A 70 -1.52 3.81 13.46
CA LEU A 70 -0.82 3.85 12.18
C LEU A 70 0.70 3.78 12.37
N ALA A 71 1.23 4.39 13.44
CA ALA A 71 2.64 4.27 13.79
C ALA A 71 3.02 2.83 14.16
N GLU A 72 2.16 2.11 14.87
CA GLU A 72 2.37 0.68 15.16
C GLU A 72 2.32 -0.20 13.90
N VAL A 73 1.45 0.13 12.95
CA VAL A 73 1.44 -0.52 11.63
C VAL A 73 2.77 -0.30 10.90
N ALA A 74 3.29 0.94 10.90
CA ALA A 74 4.57 1.25 10.28
C ALA A 74 5.72 0.45 10.90
N LYS A 75 5.79 0.35 12.24
CA LYS A 75 6.81 -0.46 12.94
C LYS A 75 6.74 -1.94 12.54
N ARG A 76 5.53 -2.50 12.41
CA ARG A 76 5.35 -3.89 11.95
C ARG A 76 5.84 -4.07 10.52
N LEU A 77 5.56 -3.12 9.63
CA LEU A 77 6.03 -3.15 8.26
C LEU A 77 7.57 -3.12 8.19
N VAL A 78 8.22 -2.26 8.98
CA VAL A 78 9.68 -2.23 9.10
C VAL A 78 10.23 -3.59 9.55
N LEU A 79 9.66 -4.18 10.61
CA LEU A 79 10.11 -5.46 11.12
C LEU A 79 10.00 -6.57 10.06
N VAL A 80 8.90 -6.62 9.33
CA VAL A 80 8.68 -7.65 8.30
C VAL A 80 9.61 -7.44 7.11
N HIS A 81 9.64 -6.23 6.53
CA HIS A 81 10.39 -5.95 5.31
C HIS A 81 11.91 -5.87 5.56
N GLY A 82 12.32 -5.32 6.70
CA GLY A 82 13.72 -5.26 7.10
C GLY A 82 14.36 -6.64 7.29
N ARG A 83 13.58 -7.66 7.72
CA ARG A 83 14.08 -9.06 7.79
C ARG A 83 14.49 -9.63 6.43
N PHE A 84 13.93 -9.09 5.35
CA PHE A 84 14.27 -9.47 3.98
C PHE A 84 15.27 -8.50 3.32
N GLY A 85 15.85 -7.57 4.08
CA GLY A 85 16.82 -6.60 3.56
C GLY A 85 16.21 -5.59 2.60
N VAL A 86 14.89 -5.36 2.66
CA VAL A 86 14.22 -4.34 1.83
C VAL A 86 14.76 -2.97 2.22
N THR A 87 15.27 -2.23 1.23
CA THR A 87 15.77 -0.87 1.43
C THR A 87 14.63 0.15 1.38
N LYS A 88 14.96 1.37 1.81
CA LYS A 88 14.10 2.53 1.69
C LYS A 88 13.58 2.73 0.26
N ASP A 89 14.47 2.73 -0.74
CA ASP A 89 14.11 2.95 -2.14
C ASP A 89 13.20 1.86 -2.68
N GLN A 90 13.44 0.60 -2.31
CA GLN A 90 12.58 -0.52 -2.69
C GLN A 90 11.18 -0.40 -2.06
N PHE A 91 11.10 0.09 -0.82
CA PHE A 91 9.81 0.30 -0.16
C PHE A 91 9.03 1.48 -0.76
N LEU A 92 9.72 2.54 -1.21
CA LEU A 92 9.10 3.65 -1.96
C LEU A 92 8.49 3.15 -3.28
N LEU A 93 9.21 2.33 -4.05
CA LEU A 93 8.69 1.70 -5.27
C LEU A 93 7.45 0.82 -5.00
N ALA A 94 7.41 0.14 -3.86
CA ALA A 94 6.23 -0.62 -3.44
C ALA A 94 5.03 0.32 -3.16
N GLY A 95 5.25 1.47 -2.52
CA GLY A 95 4.24 2.51 -2.37
C GLY A 95 3.63 2.95 -3.70
N ASP A 96 4.48 3.23 -4.69
CA ASP A 96 4.04 3.62 -6.04
C ASP A 96 3.25 2.52 -6.74
N ALA A 97 3.61 1.25 -6.52
CA ALA A 97 2.85 0.12 -7.03
C ALA A 97 1.44 0.03 -6.44
N VAL A 98 1.23 0.42 -5.17
CA VAL A 98 -0.11 0.47 -4.55
C VAL A 98 -1.00 1.49 -5.25
N VAL A 99 -0.50 2.71 -5.47
CA VAL A 99 -1.29 3.78 -6.11
C VAL A 99 -1.62 3.43 -7.56
N ARG A 100 -0.68 2.83 -8.31
CA ARG A 100 -0.94 2.34 -9.67
C ARG A 100 -2.00 1.24 -9.70
N ALA A 101 -1.93 0.28 -8.78
CA ALA A 101 -2.94 -0.77 -8.67
C ALA A 101 -4.34 -0.23 -8.36
N LEU A 102 -4.43 0.77 -7.48
CA LEU A 102 -5.69 1.45 -7.18
C LEU A 102 -6.25 2.16 -8.41
N ARG A 103 -5.40 2.86 -9.16
CA ARG A 103 -5.77 3.55 -10.40
C ARG A 103 -6.34 2.60 -11.44
N ASP A 104 -5.67 1.47 -11.67
CA ASP A 104 -6.09 0.50 -12.69
C ASP A 104 -7.46 -0.10 -12.35
N VAL A 105 -7.68 -0.45 -11.08
CA VAL A 105 -8.90 -1.15 -10.66
C VAL A 105 -10.08 -0.19 -10.44
N LEU A 106 -9.83 1.02 -9.95
CA LEU A 106 -10.91 2.00 -9.76
C LEU A 106 -11.26 2.74 -11.06
N ALA A 107 -10.35 2.77 -12.05
CA ALA A 107 -10.57 3.30 -13.39
C ALA A 107 -11.23 4.70 -13.38
N GLU A 108 -12.43 4.83 -13.94
CA GLU A 108 -13.18 6.11 -14.02
C GLU A 108 -13.51 6.71 -12.64
N GLU A 109 -13.54 5.89 -11.59
CA GLU A 109 -13.79 6.33 -10.22
C GLU A 109 -12.54 6.83 -9.50
N PHE A 110 -11.36 6.62 -10.09
CA PHE A 110 -10.11 7.20 -9.62
C PHE A 110 -10.00 8.65 -10.10
N THR A 111 -10.96 9.48 -9.67
CA THR A 111 -11.01 10.90 -10.00
C THR A 111 -9.74 11.62 -9.50
N PRO A 112 -9.41 12.82 -10.02
CA PRO A 112 -8.26 13.57 -9.53
C PRO A 112 -8.26 13.81 -8.02
N GLU A 113 -9.43 13.99 -7.39
CA GLU A 113 -9.50 14.12 -5.93
C GLU A 113 -9.20 12.81 -5.20
N VAL A 114 -9.70 11.69 -5.74
CA VAL A 114 -9.44 10.35 -5.20
C VAL A 114 -7.95 10.00 -5.34
N ASP A 115 -7.35 10.27 -6.49
CA ASP A 115 -5.91 10.09 -6.74
C ASP A 115 -5.06 10.88 -5.74
N ALA A 116 -5.32 12.18 -5.59
CA ALA A 116 -4.59 13.02 -4.64
C ALA A 116 -4.71 12.50 -3.19
N ALA A 117 -5.91 12.08 -2.79
CA ALA A 117 -6.14 11.55 -1.46
C ALA A 117 -5.40 10.21 -1.23
N TRP A 118 -5.42 9.30 -2.20
CA TRP A 118 -4.71 8.01 -2.09
C TRP A 118 -3.20 8.15 -2.16
N GLN A 119 -2.68 9.07 -2.98
CA GLN A 119 -1.26 9.41 -2.99
C GLN A 119 -0.81 9.91 -1.62
N GLN A 120 -1.56 10.85 -1.03
CA GLN A 120 -1.20 11.38 0.28
C GLN A 120 -1.32 10.32 1.40
N ALA A 121 -2.31 9.42 1.34
CA ALA A 121 -2.45 8.34 2.33
C ALA A 121 -1.29 7.35 2.23
N THR A 122 -0.95 6.94 1.02
CA THR A 122 0.18 6.06 0.74
C THR A 122 1.48 6.70 1.19
N GLN A 123 1.72 7.97 0.82
CA GLN A 123 2.91 8.71 1.23
C GLN A 123 3.04 8.81 2.74
N GLU A 124 1.95 9.04 3.47
CA GLU A 124 1.98 9.16 4.94
C GLU A 124 2.47 7.87 5.60
N LEU A 125 1.99 6.69 5.16
CA LEU A 125 2.46 5.41 5.69
C LEU A 125 3.88 5.08 5.20
N VAL A 126 4.13 5.22 3.90
CA VAL A 126 5.41 4.88 3.27
C VAL A 126 6.54 5.71 3.85
N SER A 127 6.35 7.01 4.06
CA SER A 127 7.38 7.87 4.67
C SER A 127 7.75 7.43 6.08
N ARG A 128 6.75 7.02 6.89
CA ARG A 128 6.99 6.52 8.25
C ARG A 128 7.84 5.26 8.24
N VAL A 129 7.58 4.34 7.31
CA VAL A 129 8.36 3.11 7.16
C VAL A 129 9.75 3.41 6.61
N ALA A 130 9.82 4.20 5.55
CA ALA A 130 11.03 4.52 4.79
C ALA A 130 12.14 5.12 5.67
N VAL A 131 11.81 5.99 6.64
CA VAL A 131 12.81 6.59 7.55
C VAL A 131 13.39 5.59 8.58
N MET A 132 12.81 4.40 8.69
CA MET A 132 13.25 3.35 9.62
C MET A 132 13.92 2.17 8.89
N LEU A 133 13.94 2.17 7.56
CA LEU A 133 14.63 1.16 6.74
C LEU A 133 16.05 1.62 6.41
N PRO A 134 16.98 0.68 6.11
CA PRO A 134 18.30 1.04 5.61
C PRO A 134 18.19 1.73 4.24
N ASP A 135 19.18 2.57 3.93
CA ASP A 135 19.37 3.16 2.60
C ASP A 135 19.57 2.08 1.52
#